data_AF-A0A2Z3GN61-F1
#
_entry.id   AF-A0A2Z3GN61-F1
#
_cell.length_a   1.000
_cell.length_b   1.000
_cell.length_c   1.000
_cell.angle_alpha   90.00
_cell.angle_beta   90.00
_cell.angle_gamma   90.00
#
_symmetry.space_group_name_H-M   'P 1'
#
loop_
_entity.id
_entity.type
_entity.pdbx_description
1 polymer ?
#
loop_
_entity_poly.entity_id
_entity_poly.type
_entity_poly.pdbx_seq_one_letter_code
_entity_poly.pdbx_strand_id
1 'polypeptide(L)'
;MGLVLYGLHAAFGAAAVHPLAPSLFAGLAALTFIGLAITARAVRANPDNFLAAYFGSVALRLVAGLAAVLAYLYNGGAHAGRATYTFLGAFFILYFLFAGFEIWAILTNLRPFSKKQVPEQ
;
A
#
# COMPACT_ATOMS: atom_id res chain seq x y z
N MET A 1 -12.43 6.47 5.27
CA MET A 1 -11.81 5.19 5.67
C MET A 1 -11.29 5.18 7.11
N GLY A 2 -10.60 6.23 7.59
CA GLY A 2 -10.21 6.31 9.01
C GLY A 2 -11.39 6.24 10.00
N LEU A 3 -12.52 6.88 9.66
CA LEU A 3 -13.77 6.82 10.44
C LEU A 3 -14.39 5.41 10.49
N VAL A 4 -14.25 4.62 9.42
CA VAL A 4 -14.79 3.26 9.33
C VAL A 4 -13.95 2.30 10.18
N LEU A 5 -12.62 2.47 10.16
CA LEU A 5 -11.70 1.68 11.00
C LEU A 5 -11.83 2.04 12.49
N TYR A 6 -12.02 3.32 12.81
CA TYR A 6 -12.34 3.77 14.16
C TYR A 6 -13.69 3.21 14.64
N GLY A 7 -14.72 3.23 13.78
CA GLY A 7 -16.03 2.64 14.05
C GLY A 7 -15.97 1.13 14.25
N LEU A 8 -15.18 0.40 13.45
CA LEU A 8 -14.99 -1.04 13.63
C LEU A 8 -14.25 -1.38 14.93
N HIS A 9 -13.23 -0.58 15.30
CA HIS A 9 -12.53 -0.75 16.57
C HIS A 9 -13.45 -0.47 17.76
N ALA A 10 -14.32 0.55 17.66
CA ALA A 10 -15.32 0.87 18.68
C ALA A 10 -16.41 -0.22 18.81
N ALA A 11 -16.77 -0.90 17.71
CA ALA A 11 -17.81 -1.91 17.70
C ALA A 11 -17.34 -3.33 18.09
N PHE A 12 -16.11 -3.71 17.72
CA PHE A 12 -15.61 -5.10 17.87
C PHE A 12 -14.45 -5.26 18.86
N GLY A 13 -13.91 -4.15 19.39
CA GLY A 13 -12.84 -4.15 20.39
C GLY A 13 -11.47 -4.63 19.88
N ALA A 14 -10.46 -4.57 20.76
CA ALA A 14 -9.06 -4.91 20.47
C ALA A 14 -8.82 -6.38 20.06
N ALA A 15 -9.85 -7.24 20.14
CA ALA A 15 -9.81 -8.63 19.71
C ALA A 15 -9.95 -8.79 18.18
N ALA A 16 -10.56 -7.82 17.49
CA ALA A 16 -10.81 -7.88 16.04
C ALA A 16 -9.96 -6.89 15.22
N VAL A 17 -9.60 -5.74 15.81
CA VAL A 17 -8.77 -4.72 15.15
C VAL A 17 -7.61 -4.38 16.07
N HIS A 18 -6.38 -4.72 15.64
CA HIS A 18 -5.18 -4.38 16.40
C HIS A 18 -5.10 -2.85 16.56
N PRO A 19 -4.75 -2.32 17.75
CA PRO A 19 -4.73 -0.86 17.99
C PRO A 19 -3.78 -0.09 17.06
N LEU A 20 -2.79 -0.76 16.47
CA LEU A 20 -1.88 -0.19 15.46
C LEU A 20 -2.43 -0.21 14.01
N ALA A 21 -3.57 -0.85 13.76
CA ALA A 21 -4.16 -0.95 12.43
C ALA A 21 -4.45 0.40 11.76
N PRO A 22 -4.92 1.45 12.48
CA PRO A 22 -5.08 2.78 11.89
C PRO A 22 -3.74 3.41 11.46
N SER A 23 -2.68 3.21 12.24
CA SER A 23 -1.33 3.70 11.93
C SER A 23 -0.72 2.97 10.73
N LEU A 24 -0.92 1.65 10.66
CA LEU A 24 -0.56 0.84 9.49
C LEU A 24 -1.30 1.31 8.23
N PHE A 25 -2.61 1.53 8.35
CA PHE A 25 -3.43 2.04 7.26
C PHE A 25 -2.94 3.41 6.80
N ALA A 26 -2.70 4.34 7.71
CA ALA A 26 -2.19 5.67 7.41
C ALA A 26 -0.81 5.62 6.73
N GLY A 27 0.09 4.78 7.23
CA GLY A 27 1.42 4.59 6.66
C GLY A 27 1.36 4.01 5.24
N LEU A 28 0.61 2.94 5.04
CA LEU A 28 0.44 2.33 3.72
C LEU A 28 -0.28 3.27 2.74
N ALA A 29 -1.30 3.99 3.18
CA ALA A 29 -1.99 4.98 2.36
C ALA A 29 -1.07 6.13 1.92
N ALA A 30 -0.23 6.63 2.84
CA ALA A 30 0.74 7.68 2.54
C ALA A 30 1.78 7.19 1.53
N LEU A 31 2.30 5.98 1.70
CA LEU A 31 3.25 5.37 0.78
C LEU A 31 2.65 5.18 -0.61
N THR A 32 1.41 4.69 -0.70
CA THR A 32 0.71 4.55 -1.98
C THR A 32 0.46 5.90 -2.64
N PHE A 33 0.09 6.91 -1.87
CA PHE A 33 -0.09 8.27 -2.40
C PHE A 33 1.21 8.85 -2.94
N ILE A 34 2.32 8.72 -2.20
CA ILE A 34 3.66 9.15 -2.63
C ILE A 34 4.07 8.40 -3.90
N GLY A 35 3.88 7.08 -3.92
CA GLY A 35 4.14 6.23 -5.09
C GLY A 35 3.42 6.72 -6.33
N LEU A 36 2.10 6.91 -6.24
CA LEU A 36 1.29 7.41 -7.34
C LEU A 36 1.68 8.84 -7.76
N ALA A 37 2.03 9.72 -6.82
CA ALA A 37 2.49 11.07 -7.13
C ALA A 37 3.83 11.06 -7.89
N ILE A 38 4.78 10.21 -7.48
CA ILE A 38 6.07 10.03 -8.16
C ILE A 38 5.84 9.45 -9.55
N THR A 39 5.05 8.39 -9.69
CA THR A 39 4.72 7.78 -10.99
C THR A 39 4.02 8.78 -11.91
N ALA A 40 3.03 9.53 -11.42
CA ALA A 40 2.33 10.54 -12.21
C ALA A 40 3.26 11.67 -12.66
N ARG A 41 4.21 12.10 -11.82
CA ARG A 41 5.19 13.13 -12.18
C ARG A 41 6.25 12.61 -13.14
N ALA A 42 6.70 11.37 -12.98
CA ALA A 42 7.63 10.71 -13.90
C ALA A 42 7.02 10.55 -15.30
N VAL A 43 5.76 10.09 -15.40
CA VAL A 43 5.04 9.96 -16.68
C VAL A 43 4.88 11.30 -17.39
N ARG A 44 4.63 12.38 -16.64
CA ARG A 44 4.55 13.74 -17.23
C ARG A 44 5.90 14.27 -17.73
N ALA A 45 7.00 13.84 -17.13
CA ALA A 45 8.34 14.32 -17.47
C ALA A 45 8.97 13.52 -18.62
N ASN A 46 8.97 12.18 -18.53
CA ASN A 46 9.43 11.28 -19.58
C ASN A 46 8.78 9.90 -19.43
N PRO A 47 8.05 9.41 -20.45
CA PRO A 47 7.37 8.11 -20.38
C PRO A 47 8.32 6.92 -20.22
N ASP A 48 9.58 7.03 -20.63
CA ASP A 48 10.58 5.96 -20.45
C ASP A 48 10.95 5.74 -18.97
N ASN A 49 10.80 6.77 -18.14
CA ASN A 49 11.04 6.67 -16.69
C ASN A 49 9.88 6.03 -15.92
N PHE A 50 8.77 5.70 -16.58
CA PHE A 50 7.61 5.09 -15.96
C PHE A 50 7.93 3.77 -15.26
N LEU A 51 8.70 2.88 -15.92
CA LEU A 51 9.07 1.58 -15.35
C LEU A 51 9.92 1.76 -14.09
N ALA A 52 10.92 2.63 -14.14
CA ALA A 52 11.81 2.93 -13.02
C ALA A 52 11.05 3.53 -11.82
N ALA A 53 10.11 4.45 -12.08
CA ALA A 53 9.27 5.03 -11.05
C ALA A 53 8.33 3.99 -10.41
N TYR A 54 7.78 3.07 -11.21
CA TYR A 54 6.95 1.97 -10.70
C TYR A 54 7.75 1.02 -9.82
N PHE A 55 8.89 0.51 -10.30
CA PHE A 55 9.75 -0.37 -9.52
C PHE A 55 10.26 0.31 -8.24
N GLY A 56 10.54 1.61 -8.31
CA GLY A 56 10.88 2.42 -7.14
C GLY A 56 9.75 2.47 -6.11
N SER A 57 8.50 2.67 -6.55
CA SER A 57 7.33 2.66 -5.67
C SER A 57 7.10 1.28 -5.02
N VAL A 58 7.21 0.21 -5.80
CA VAL A 58 7.09 -1.17 -5.30
C VAL A 58 8.18 -1.47 -4.28
N ALA A 59 9.44 -1.10 -4.57
CA ALA A 59 10.56 -1.27 -3.66
C ALA A 59 10.36 -0.48 -2.36
N LEU A 60 9.94 0.78 -2.45
CA LEU A 60 9.64 1.62 -1.29
C LEU A 60 8.55 0.98 -0.41
N ARG A 61 7.48 0.46 -1.02
CA ARG A 61 6.40 -0.20 -0.28
C ARG A 61 6.88 -1.50 0.38
N LEU A 62 7.69 -2.30 -0.32
CA LEU A 62 8.25 -3.54 0.25
C LEU A 62 9.13 -3.23 1.46
N VAL A 63 10.04 -2.26 1.33
CA VAL A 63 10.94 -1.85 2.43
C VAL A 63 10.13 -1.30 3.60
N ALA A 64 9.17 -0.42 3.35
CA ALA A 64 8.36 0.16 4.42
C ALA A 64 7.42 -0.87 5.07
N GLY A 65 6.86 -1.79 4.28
CA GLY A 65 6.06 -2.90 4.79
C GLY A 65 6.88 -3.83 5.68
N LEU A 66 8.09 -4.18 5.24
CA LEU A 66 9.04 -4.96 6.04
C LEU A 66 9.42 -4.23 7.33
N ALA A 67 9.74 -2.93 7.24
CA ALA A 67 10.05 -2.11 8.40
C ALA A 67 8.90 -2.06 9.41
N ALA A 68 7.66 -1.94 8.95
CA ALA A 68 6.48 -1.95 9.82
C ALA A 68 6.30 -3.29 10.56
N VAL A 69 6.48 -4.42 9.85
CA VAL A 69 6.40 -5.76 10.45
C VAL A 69 7.53 -5.97 11.45
N LEU A 70 8.77 -5.60 11.09
CA LEU A 70 9.92 -5.70 11.98
C LEU A 70 9.75 -4.83 13.23
N ALA A 71 9.35 -3.56 13.07
CA ALA A 71 9.09 -2.68 14.20
C ALA A 71 8.04 -3.25 15.16
N TYR A 72 6.99 -3.88 14.62
CA TYR A 72 6.00 -4.57 15.43
C TYR A 72 6.58 -5.77 16.20
N LEU A 73 7.35 -6.63 15.52
CA LEU A 73 7.98 -7.80 16.15
C LEU A 73 8.99 -7.40 17.22
N TYR A 74 9.82 -6.39 16.96
CA TYR A 74 10.83 -5.86 17.89
C TYR A 74 10.20 -5.21 19.13
N ASN A 75 9.04 -4.56 19.02
CA ASN A 75 8.32 -3.95 20.16
C ASN A 75 7.56 -4.99 21.01
N GLY A 76 7.95 -6.27 20.97
CA GLY A 76 7.32 -7.33 21.76
C GLY A 76 6.14 -8.01 21.07
N GLY A 77 5.79 -7.61 19.84
CA GLY A 77 4.76 -8.27 19.03
C GLY A 77 5.09 -9.73 18.71
N ALA A 78 6.35 -10.15 18.82
CA ALA A 78 6.76 -11.55 18.69
C ALA A 78 6.24 -12.46 19.82
N HIS A 79 5.98 -11.91 21.00
CA HIS A 79 5.53 -12.67 22.18
C HIS A 79 4.01 -12.53 22.43
N ALA A 80 3.31 -11.76 21.60
CA ALA A 80 1.89 -11.41 21.79
C ALA A 80 0.90 -12.50 21.32
N GLY A 81 1.39 -13.67 20.86
CA GLY A 81 0.60 -14.83 20.49
C GLY A 81 -0.49 -14.51 19.46
N ARG A 82 -1.76 -14.53 19.90
CA ARG A 82 -2.93 -14.32 19.02
C ARG A 82 -2.97 -12.92 18.38
N ALA A 83 -2.46 -11.90 19.07
CA ALA A 83 -2.41 -10.53 18.55
C ALA A 83 -1.46 -10.39 17.36
N THR A 84 -0.36 -11.16 17.34
CA THR A 84 0.60 -11.23 16.22
C THR A 84 -0.07 -11.65 14.92
N TYR A 85 -0.91 -12.68 14.97
CA TYR A 85 -1.65 -13.16 13.80
C TYR A 85 -2.69 -12.13 13.32
N THR A 86 -3.38 -11.44 14.23
CA THR A 86 -4.32 -10.37 13.85
C THR A 86 -3.61 -9.18 13.20
N PHE A 87 -2.43 -8.80 13.69
CA PHE A 87 -1.61 -7.75 13.09
C PHE A 87 -1.11 -8.15 11.70
N LEU A 88 -0.54 -9.37 11.56
CA LEU A 88 -0.09 -9.88 10.26
C LEU A 88 -1.25 -9.95 9.26
N GLY A 89 -2.41 -10.47 9.68
CA GLY A 89 -3.60 -10.53 8.83
C GLY A 89 -4.06 -9.16 8.35
N ALA A 90 -4.16 -8.18 9.25
CA ALA A 90 -4.49 -6.81 8.89
C ALA A 90 -3.44 -6.18 7.96
N PHE A 91 -2.15 -6.42 8.24
CA PHE A 91 -1.05 -5.95 7.40
C PHE A 91 -1.15 -6.51 5.98
N PHE A 92 -1.34 -7.82 5.81
CA PHE A 92 -1.44 -8.44 4.49
C PHE A 92 -2.66 -7.96 3.71
N ILE A 93 -3.84 -7.88 4.35
CA ILE A 93 -5.05 -7.38 3.70
C ILE A 93 -4.85 -5.96 3.19
N LEU A 94 -4.31 -5.08 4.06
CA LEU A 94 -4.04 -3.69 3.68
C LEU A 94 -2.97 -3.60 2.59
N TYR A 95 -1.88 -4.36 2.73
CA TYR A 95 -0.80 -4.41 1.76
C TYR A 95 -1.33 -4.80 0.38
N PHE A 96 -2.15 -5.87 0.29
CA PHE A 96 -2.74 -6.31 -0.98
C PHE A 96 -3.74 -5.31 -1.54
N LEU A 97 -4.56 -4.67 -0.71
CA LEU A 97 -5.51 -3.67 -1.15
C LEU A 97 -4.80 -2.47 -1.80
N PHE A 98 -3.77 -1.96 -1.13
CA PHE A 98 -2.97 -0.85 -1.65
C PHE A 98 -2.12 -1.26 -2.86
N ALA A 99 -1.62 -2.50 -2.90
CA ALA A 99 -0.94 -3.06 -4.06
C ALA A 99 -1.83 -3.15 -5.29
N GLY A 100 -3.01 -3.73 -5.12
CA GLY A 100 -4.00 -3.86 -6.17
C GLY A 100 -4.42 -2.48 -6.69
N PHE A 101 -4.62 -1.52 -5.80
CA PHE A 101 -4.95 -0.14 -6.18
C PHE A 101 -3.84 0.52 -7.00
N GLU A 102 -2.58 0.40 -6.57
CA GLU A 102 -1.43 0.94 -7.29
C GLU A 102 -1.30 0.35 -8.70
N ILE A 103 -1.40 -0.97 -8.83
CA ILE A 103 -1.36 -1.66 -10.13
C ILE A 103 -2.53 -1.24 -11.01
N TRP A 104 -3.75 -1.17 -10.45
CA TRP A 104 -4.95 -0.77 -11.19
C TRP A 104 -4.88 0.68 -11.68
N ALA A 105 -4.43 1.61 -10.85
CA ALA A 105 -4.28 3.02 -11.20
C ALA A 105 -3.26 3.20 -12.33
N ILE A 106 -2.19 2.43 -12.27
CA ILE A 106 -1.15 2.40 -13.29
C ILE A 106 -1.68 1.84 -14.61
N LEU A 107 -2.35 0.67 -14.59
CA LEU A 107 -2.90 0.05 -15.80
C LEU A 107 -3.94 0.95 -16.47
N THR A 108 -4.75 1.65 -15.68
CA THR A 108 -5.74 2.60 -16.21
C THR A 108 -5.06 3.81 -16.85
N ASN A 109 -3.97 4.32 -16.27
CA ASN A 109 -3.16 5.39 -16.86
C ASN A 109 -2.35 4.93 -18.08
N LEU A 110 -2.01 3.64 -18.19
CA LEU A 110 -1.31 3.03 -19.34
C LEU A 110 -2.25 2.72 -20.52
N ARG A 111 -3.55 2.54 -20.27
CA ARG A 111 -4.56 2.18 -21.28
C ARG A 111 -4.63 3.13 -22.49
N PRO A 112 -4.43 4.46 -22.36
CA PRO A 112 -4.33 5.37 -23.50
C PRO A 112 -3.02 5.23 -24.30
N PHE A 113 -1.92 4.78 -23.67
CA PHE A 113 -0.61 4.67 -24.31
C PHE A 113 -0.51 3.46 -25.23
N SER A 114 -1.12 2.33 -24.87
CA SER A 114 -1.16 1.13 -25.73
C SER A 114 -1.89 1.38 -27.06
N LYS A 115 -2.86 2.30 -27.09
CA LYS A 115 -3.56 2.69 -28.33
C LYS A 115 -2.68 3.49 -29.30
N LYS A 116 -1.64 4.17 -28.83
CA LYS A 116 -0.76 5.01 -29.68
C LYS A 116 0.29 4.20 -30.44
N GLN A 117 0.48 2.92 -30.13
CA GLN A 117 1.48 2.06 -30.77
C GLN A 117 0.94 1.24 -31.95
N VAL A 118 -0.37 1.32 -32.24
CA VAL A 118 -0.93 0.78 -33.49
C VAL A 118 -0.97 1.94 -34.49
N PRO A 119 -0.18 1.92 -35.56
CA PRO A 119 -0.39 2.88 -36.65
C PRO A 119 -1.82 2.66 -37.17
N GLU A 120 -2.65 3.71 -37.15
CA GLU A 120 -3.85 3.74 -37.98
C GLU A 120 -3.39 3.51 -39.42
N GLN A 121 -3.83 2.40 -40.00
CA GLN A 121 -3.59 2.09 -41.41
C GLN A 121 -4.54 2.88 -42.30
#